data_AF-A0A8J5MSA2-F1
#
_entry.id   AF-A0A8J5MSA2-F1
#
_cell.length_a   1.000
_cell.length_b   1.000
_cell.length_c   1.000
_cell.angle_alpha   90.00
_cell.angle_beta   90.00
_cell.angle_gamma   90.00
#
_symmetry.space_group_name_H-M   'P 1'
#
loop_
_entity.id
_entity.type
_entity.pdbx_description
1 polymer ?
#
loop_
_entity_poly.entity_id
_entity_poly.type
_entity_poly.pdbx_seq_one_letter_code
_entity_poly.pdbx_strand_id
1 'polypeptide(L)'
;MWHAREIKEKRRNKLRTDNRNKSKLAELRPTDQVLLKQTKKDKLSTNYDHKPWAISERRGDSAILQRGPKKILRSTSQMRRVPGRCQGGNDGSGDSDTDGSHKTAERTDNTHRNRENNQAANTPRTGMDKSR
;
A
#
# COMPACT_ATOMS: atom_id res chain seq x y z
N MET A 1 -7.62 -27.01 14.42
CA MET A 1 -6.58 -26.12 13.87
C MET A 1 -7.04 -25.39 12.59
N TRP A 2 -8.20 -24.72 12.59
CA TRP A 2 -8.71 -24.00 11.39
C TRP A 2 -8.36 -22.50 11.40
N HIS A 3 -8.26 -21.89 12.59
CA HIS A 3 -7.99 -20.46 12.73
C HIS A 3 -6.59 -20.02 12.26
N ALA A 4 -5.57 -20.89 12.36
CA ALA A 4 -4.21 -20.53 11.97
C ALA A 4 -4.06 -20.26 10.46
N ARG A 5 -4.77 -21.05 9.61
CA ARG A 5 -4.79 -20.83 8.16
C ARG A 5 -5.51 -19.53 7.80
N GLU A 6 -6.64 -19.27 8.45
CA GLU A 6 -7.43 -18.05 8.25
C GLU A 6 -6.64 -16.79 8.65
N ILE A 7 -5.94 -16.82 9.79
CA ILE A 7 -5.08 -15.70 10.24
C ILE A 7 -3.96 -15.43 9.21
N LYS A 8 -3.31 -16.49 8.71
CA LYS A 8 -2.24 -16.38 7.71
C LYS A 8 -2.75 -15.75 6.40
N GLU A 9 -3.93 -16.15 5.96
CA GLU A 9 -4.56 -15.62 4.75
C GLU A 9 -4.97 -14.16 4.89
N LYS A 10 -5.61 -13.80 6.01
CA LYS A 10 -5.94 -12.41 6.33
C LYS A 10 -4.71 -11.51 6.34
N ARG A 11 -3.60 -11.97 6.95
CA ARG A 11 -2.33 -11.23 6.97
C ARG A 11 -1.75 -11.03 5.57
N ARG A 12 -1.78 -12.07 4.73
CA ARG A 12 -1.30 -12.01 3.33
C ARG A 12 -2.12 -11.01 2.50
N ASN A 13 -3.44 -11.06 2.62
CA ASN A 13 -4.33 -10.14 1.92
C ASN A 13 -4.15 -8.70 2.38
N LYS A 14 -3.96 -8.47 3.69
CA LYS A 14 -3.62 -7.16 4.24
C LYS A 14 -2.32 -6.63 3.62
N LEU A 15 -1.24 -7.40 3.70
CA LEU A 15 0.07 -7.00 3.16
C LEU A 15 0.00 -6.68 1.66
N ARG A 16 -0.70 -7.51 0.88
CA ARG A 16 -0.89 -7.30 -0.57
C ARG A 16 -1.64 -6.00 -0.85
N THR A 17 -2.68 -5.71 -0.07
CA THR A 17 -3.49 -4.49 -0.23
C THR A 17 -2.70 -3.25 0.19
N ASP A 18 -2.00 -3.32 1.32
CA ASP A 18 -1.17 -2.23 1.83
C ASP A 18 -0.06 -1.87 0.84
N ASN A 19 0.65 -2.88 0.31
CA ASN A 19 1.71 -2.67 -0.67
C ASN A 19 1.16 -2.09 -1.99
N ARG A 20 0.01 -2.59 -2.48
CA ARG A 20 -0.66 -2.05 -3.67
C ARG A 20 -1.04 -0.58 -3.49
N ASN A 21 -1.53 -0.23 -2.31
CA ASN A 21 -1.97 1.13 -1.99
C ASN A 21 -0.82 2.05 -1.59
N LYS A 22 0.42 1.54 -1.50
CA LYS A 22 1.58 2.24 -0.93
C LYS A 22 1.24 2.88 0.42
N SER A 23 0.42 2.20 1.24
CA SER A 23 -0.01 2.72 2.54
C SER A 23 1.20 2.73 3.47
N LYS A 24 1.67 3.94 3.82
CA LYS A 24 2.64 4.13 4.89
C LYS A 24 1.86 4.45 6.16
N LEU A 25 2.27 3.86 7.28
CA LEU A 25 1.73 4.25 8.58
C LEU A 25 2.11 5.71 8.80
N ALA A 26 1.14 6.61 8.73
CA ALA A 26 1.39 8.00 9.07
C ALA A 26 1.42 8.10 10.60
N GLU A 27 2.57 8.46 11.15
CA GLU A 27 2.67 8.92 12.54
C GLU A 27 2.07 10.31 12.64
N LEU A 28 0.74 10.35 12.76
CA LEU A 28 0.00 11.57 13.05
C LEU A 28 0.11 11.84 14.55
N ARG A 29 0.71 12.98 14.90
CA ARG A 29 0.84 13.44 16.29
C ARG A 29 -0.34 14.35 16.63
N PRO A 30 -0.78 14.37 17.90
CA PRO A 30 -1.62 15.46 18.41
C PRO A 30 -0.92 16.79 18.08
N THR A 31 -1.68 17.81 17.68
CA THR A 31 -1.22 19.12 17.14
C THR A 31 -0.83 19.17 15.66
N ASP A 32 -0.65 18.05 14.96
CA ASP A 32 -0.43 18.07 13.51
C ASP A 32 -1.64 18.67 12.78
N GLN A 33 -1.36 19.42 11.71
CA GLN A 33 -2.38 19.92 10.79
C GLN A 33 -2.64 18.90 9.68
N VAL A 34 -3.92 18.62 9.43
CA VAL A 34 -4.35 17.68 8.40
C VAL A 34 -5.48 18.25 7.55
N LEU A 35 -5.48 17.91 6.25
CA LEU A 35 -6.61 18.10 5.37
C LEU A 35 -7.52 16.88 5.43
N LEU A 36 -8.83 17.12 5.50
CA LEU A 36 -9.83 16.06 5.54
C LEU A 36 -10.41 15.82 4.15
N LYS A 37 -10.50 14.56 3.74
CA LYS A 37 -11.14 14.16 2.48
C LYS A 37 -12.64 14.49 2.50
N GLN A 38 -13.13 15.14 1.46
CA GLN A 38 -14.53 15.53 1.32
C GLN A 38 -15.28 14.60 0.38
N THR A 39 -16.61 14.54 0.53
CA THR A 39 -17.47 13.88 -0.45
C THR A 39 -17.49 14.71 -1.73
N LYS A 40 -17.21 14.07 -2.86
CA LYS A 40 -17.21 14.73 -4.17
C LYS A 40 -18.65 15.08 -4.53
N LYS A 41 -18.95 16.37 -4.67
CA LYS A 41 -20.27 16.84 -5.12
C LYS A 41 -20.30 16.96 -6.64
N ASP A 42 -19.27 17.59 -7.19
CA ASP A 42 -19.15 17.87 -8.62
C ASP A 42 -17.78 17.46 -9.17
N LYS A 43 -17.67 17.35 -10.51
CA LYS A 43 -16.42 16.98 -11.18
C LYS A 43 -15.24 17.89 -10.84
N LEU A 44 -15.53 19.18 -10.61
CA LEU A 44 -14.56 20.23 -10.30
C LEU A 44 -14.32 20.42 -8.80
N SER A 45 -15.04 19.70 -7.93
CA SER A 45 -14.82 19.81 -6.48
C SER A 45 -13.47 19.21 -6.09
N THR A 46 -12.79 19.88 -5.16
CA THR A 46 -11.52 19.42 -4.61
C THR A 46 -11.73 18.21 -3.72
N ASN A 47 -10.77 17.27 -3.74
CA ASN A 47 -10.89 16.02 -2.98
C ASN A 47 -10.78 16.23 -1.46
N TYR A 48 -10.17 17.34 -1.03
CA TYR A 48 -9.89 17.64 0.37
C TYR A 48 -10.38 19.03 0.73
N ASP A 49 -10.81 19.18 1.98
CA ASP A 49 -11.16 20.48 2.56
C ASP A 49 -9.93 21.39 2.58
N HIS A 50 -10.06 22.58 1.99
CA HIS A 50 -8.99 23.57 1.94
C HIS A 50 -8.58 24.07 3.32
N LYS A 51 -9.47 24.01 4.31
CA LYS A 51 -9.19 24.49 5.66
C LYS A 51 -8.64 23.34 6.50
N PRO A 52 -7.38 23.45 6.99
CA PRO A 52 -6.78 22.40 7.80
C PRO A 52 -7.51 22.22 9.13
N TRP A 53 -7.49 20.99 9.60
CA TRP A 53 -7.95 20.58 10.91
C TRP A 53 -6.76 20.30 11.80
N ALA A 54 -6.86 20.62 13.09
CA ALA A 54 -5.88 20.22 14.08
C ALA A 54 -6.28 18.86 14.67
N ILE A 55 -5.33 17.95 14.86
CA ILE A 55 -5.58 16.71 15.58
C ILE A 55 -5.58 17.01 17.08
N SER A 56 -6.72 16.78 17.73
CA SER A 56 -6.87 16.89 19.18
C SER A 56 -6.38 15.62 19.88
N GLU A 57 -6.82 14.46 19.39
CA GLU A 57 -6.49 13.16 19.98
C GLU A 57 -6.50 12.06 18.92
N ARG A 58 -5.61 11.05 19.09
CA ARG A 58 -5.59 9.86 18.25
C ARG A 58 -6.19 8.66 18.99
N ARG A 59 -7.10 7.95 18.33
CA ARG A 59 -7.78 6.74 18.80
C ARG A 59 -7.54 5.61 17.80
N GLY A 60 -6.41 4.92 17.93
CA GLY A 60 -6.00 3.86 17.01
C GLY A 60 -5.82 4.35 15.58
N ASP A 61 -6.66 3.83 14.66
CA ASP A 61 -6.70 4.20 13.24
C ASP A 61 -7.61 5.40 12.94
N SER A 62 -8.21 5.98 13.98
CA SER A 62 -9.02 7.20 13.91
C SER A 62 -8.40 8.34 14.71
N ALA A 63 -8.77 9.57 14.39
CA ALA A 63 -8.38 10.75 15.15
C ALA A 63 -9.54 11.73 15.28
N ILE A 64 -9.59 12.41 16.43
CA ILE A 64 -10.50 13.52 16.70
C ILE A 64 -9.87 14.77 16.12
N LEU A 65 -10.53 15.33 15.12
CA LEU A 65 -10.16 16.57 14.47
C LEU A 65 -10.94 17.72 15.08
N GLN A 66 -10.25 18.84 15.30
CA GLN A 66 -10.84 20.07 15.83
C GLN A 66 -10.59 21.24 14.88
N ARG A 67 -11.64 22.02 14.62
CA ARG A 67 -11.59 23.28 13.87
C ARG A 67 -12.54 24.28 14.52
N GLY A 68 -11.98 25.18 15.32
CA GLY A 68 -12.77 26.09 16.18
C GLY A 68 -13.68 25.28 17.13
N PRO A 69 -15.00 25.53 17.15
CA PRO A 69 -15.93 24.81 18.01
C PRO A 69 -16.32 23.42 17.49
N LYS A 70 -15.97 23.07 16.25
CA LYS A 70 -16.37 21.80 15.62
C LYS A 70 -15.35 20.71 15.94
N LYS A 71 -15.84 19.57 16.43
CA LYS A 71 -15.06 18.34 16.64
C LYS A 71 -15.67 17.20 15.86
N ILE A 72 -14.84 16.42 15.16
CA ILE A 72 -15.29 15.26 14.37
C ILE A 72 -14.30 14.10 14.53
N LEU A 73 -14.83 12.88 14.62
CA LEU A 73 -14.04 11.65 14.58
C LEU A 73 -13.96 11.14 13.15
N ARG A 74 -12.74 10.92 12.65
CA ARG A 74 -12.51 10.40 11.30
C ARG A 74 -11.35 9.40 11.27
N SER A 75 -11.36 8.52 10.27
CA SER A 75 -10.26 7.59 10.02
C SER A 75 -9.05 8.35 9.47
N THR A 76 -7.86 7.95 9.92
CA THR A 76 -6.57 8.46 9.44
C THR A 76 -6.38 8.30 7.92
N SER A 77 -7.04 7.30 7.31
CA SER A 77 -7.04 7.10 5.85
C SER A 77 -7.73 8.22 5.06
N GLN A 78 -8.61 8.98 5.70
CA GLN A 78 -9.30 10.13 5.12
C GLN A 78 -8.56 11.45 5.38
N MET A 79 -7.40 11.38 6.03
CA MET A 79 -6.61 12.54 6.42
C MET A 79 -5.33 12.59 5.59
N ARG A 80 -4.91 13.80 5.22
CA ARG A 80 -3.57 14.04 4.69
C ARG A 80 -2.87 15.07 5.55
N ARG A 81 -1.66 14.74 6.02
CA ARG A 81 -0.82 15.68 6.76
C ARG A 81 -0.46 16.86 5.87
N VAL A 82 -0.64 18.06 6.40
CA VAL A 82 -0.09 19.28 5.80
C VAL A 82 1.37 19.34 6.24
N PRO A 83 2.35 19.31 5.32
CA PRO A 83 3.73 19.55 5.70
C PRO A 83 3.78 20.94 6.35
N GLY A 84 4.36 21.03 7.55
CA GLY A 84 4.57 22.31 8.20
C GLY A 84 5.32 23.24 7.26
N ARG A 85 4.97 24.53 7.26
CA ARG A 85 5.77 25.53 6.55
C ARG A 85 7.21 25.36 7.03
N CYS A 86 8.16 25.38 6.10
CA CYS A 86 9.57 25.43 6.38
C CYS A 86 9.84 26.56 7.39
N GLN A 87 10.02 26.21 8.66
CA GLN A 87 10.91 26.99 9.51
C GLN A 87 12.29 26.55 9.04
N GLY A 88 12.96 27.41 8.27
CA GLY A 88 14.32 27.15 7.78
C GLY A 88 15.23 26.91 8.97
N GLY A 89 15.62 25.65 9.16
CA GLY A 89 16.91 25.33 9.74
C GLY A 89 17.96 25.59 8.66
N ASN A 90 19.06 26.21 9.02
CA ASN A 90 20.26 26.23 8.20
C ASN A 90 20.88 24.82 8.23
N ASP A 91 20.51 23.97 7.28
CA ASP A 91 21.28 22.78 6.93
C ASP A 91 22.10 23.13 5.69
N GLY A 92 23.34 23.55 5.96
CA GLY A 92 24.30 24.03 4.98
C GLY A 92 24.50 23.06 3.82
N SER A 93 24.44 23.65 2.64
CA SER A 93 25.06 23.21 1.40
C SER A 93 26.48 22.68 1.63
N GLY A 94 26.69 21.42 1.22
CA GLY A 94 28.00 20.82 1.01
C GLY A 94 27.95 20.01 -0.28
N ASP A 95 28.01 20.71 -1.41
CA ASP A 95 28.30 20.11 -2.70
C ASP A 95 29.69 19.44 -2.64
N SER A 96 29.76 18.16 -2.97
CA SER A 96 31.01 17.52 -3.36
C SER A 96 30.73 16.62 -4.56
N ASP A 97 31.16 17.11 -5.73
CA ASP A 97 31.19 16.41 -7.00
C ASP A 97 31.96 15.08 -6.88
N THR A 98 31.31 13.96 -7.20
CA THR A 98 32.04 12.76 -7.65
C THR A 98 31.36 12.12 -8.85
N ASP A 99 32.12 12.24 -9.94
CA ASP A 99 32.08 11.71 -11.30
C ASP A 99 31.52 10.28 -11.51
N GLY A 100 30.65 10.19 -12.53
CA GLY A 100 30.53 9.14 -13.55
C GLY A 100 30.93 7.69 -13.27
N SER A 101 29.94 6.79 -13.26
CA SER A 101 30.16 5.47 -13.87
C SER A 101 28.84 4.83 -14.34
N HIS A 102 28.64 4.83 -15.65
CA HIS A 102 27.63 4.01 -16.33
C HIS A 102 27.95 2.53 -16.11
N LYS A 103 27.09 1.79 -15.40
CA LYS A 103 27.11 0.32 -15.42
C LYS A 103 25.92 -0.19 -16.20
N THR A 104 26.29 -0.82 -17.31
CA THR A 104 25.49 -1.46 -18.34
C THR A 104 24.50 -2.48 -17.78
N ALA A 105 23.33 -2.52 -18.41
CA ALA A 105 22.30 -3.52 -18.16
C ALA A 105 22.80 -4.91 -18.60
N GLU A 106 23.12 -5.77 -17.64
CA GLU A 106 23.23 -7.20 -17.89
C GLU A 106 21.85 -7.85 -17.74
N ARG A 107 21.26 -8.10 -18.90
CA ARG A 107 20.07 -8.89 -19.12
C ARG A 107 20.43 -10.37 -18.93
N THR A 108 20.04 -10.98 -17.82
CA THR A 108 20.02 -12.45 -17.70
C THR A 108 18.59 -12.94 -17.93
N ASP A 109 18.32 -13.42 -19.14
CA ASP A 109 17.10 -14.15 -19.49
C ASP A 109 17.13 -15.52 -18.79
N ASN A 110 16.63 -15.61 -17.56
CA ASN A 110 16.63 -16.87 -16.81
C ASN A 110 15.46 -17.77 -17.26
N THR A 111 15.66 -18.46 -18.38
CA THR A 111 14.81 -19.54 -18.88
C THR A 111 15.14 -20.83 -18.14
N HIS A 112 14.48 -21.11 -17.02
CA HIS A 112 14.46 -22.47 -16.46
C HIS A 112 13.19 -23.20 -16.93
N ARG A 113 13.35 -23.87 -18.08
CA ARG A 113 12.50 -25.00 -18.49
C ARG A 113 12.83 -26.17 -17.57
N ASN A 114 11.87 -26.62 -16.76
CA ASN A 114 11.93 -27.93 -16.13
C ASN A 114 11.06 -28.89 -16.94
N ARG A 115 11.70 -29.64 -17.83
CA ARG A 115 11.14 -30.73 -18.62
C ARG A 115 11.92 -31.96 -18.19
N GLU A 116 11.23 -32.92 -17.58
CA GLU A 116 11.45 -34.37 -17.59
C GLU A 116 11.02 -34.99 -16.25
N ASN A 117 9.87 -35.66 -16.29
CA ASN A 117 9.69 -36.98 -15.68
C ASN A 117 8.40 -37.59 -16.26
N ASN A 118 8.55 -38.20 -17.43
CA ASN A 118 7.63 -39.23 -17.93
C ASN A 118 8.29 -40.58 -17.64
N GLN A 119 7.58 -41.50 -16.98
CA GLN A 119 7.32 -42.87 -17.45
C GLN A 119 6.76 -43.77 -16.33
N ALA A 120 5.65 -44.46 -16.68
CA ALA A 120 5.03 -45.67 -16.12
C ALA A 120 3.52 -45.42 -15.86
N ALA A 121 2.55 -46.10 -16.47
CA ALA A 121 2.57 -47.23 -17.37
C ALA A 121 1.29 -47.19 -18.24
N ASN A 122 1.44 -47.57 -19.51
CA ASN A 122 0.34 -47.95 -20.38
C ASN A 122 -0.30 -49.24 -19.85
N THR A 123 -1.62 -49.25 -19.68
CA THR A 123 -2.40 -50.50 -19.66
C THR A 123 -3.37 -50.50 -20.85
N PRO A 124 -3.43 -51.58 -21.63
CA PRO A 124 -4.14 -51.61 -22.91
C PRO A 124 -5.67 -51.55 -22.76
N ARG A 125 -6.30 -50.79 -23.66
CA ARG A 125 -7.72 -50.89 -24.00
C ARG A 125 -7.97 -52.27 -24.64
N THR A 126 -8.56 -53.19 -23.89
CA THR A 126 -9.20 -54.38 -24.45
C THR A 126 -10.60 -53.99 -24.94
N GLY A 127 -10.80 -54.11 -26.25
CA GLY A 127 -12.12 -54.05 -26.85
C GLY A 127 -12.97 -55.25 -26.46
N MET A 128 -14.27 -55.02 -26.31
CA MET A 128 -15.27 -56.07 -26.47
C MET A 128 -16.33 -55.58 -27.43
N ASP A 129 -16.17 -56.05 -28.66
CA ASP A 129 -17.23 -56.31 -29.62
C ASP A 129 -18.30 -57.19 -28.95
N LYS A 130 -19.55 -56.73 -28.97
CA LYS A 130 -20.72 -57.60 -28.95
C LYS A 130 -21.77 -57.04 -29.91
N SER A 131 -21.57 -57.41 -31.17
CA SER A 131 -22.59 -57.98 -32.06
C SER A 131 -24.01 -58.17 -31.49
N ARG A 132 -24.97 -57.79 -32.35
CA ARG A 132 -26.38 -58.19 -32.47
C ARG A 132 -27.44 -57.50 -31.61
#